data_AF-A0A1G7Q5Z6-F1
#
_entry.id   AF-A0A1G7Q5Z6-F1
#
_cell.length_a   1.000
_cell.length_b   1.000
_cell.length_c   1.000
_cell.angle_alpha   90.00
_cell.angle_beta   90.00
_cell.angle_gamma   90.00
#
_symmetry.space_group_name_H-M   'P 1'
#
loop_
_entity.id
_entity.type
_entity.pdbx_description
1 polymer ?
#
loop_
_entity_poly.entity_id
_entity_poly.type
_entity_poly.pdbx_seq_one_letter_code
_entity_poly.pdbx_strand_id
1 'polypeptide(L)'
;MDETLRDAVLHRLALLDEAAEQGEAEALVPLARAEIHRLADGWRLLLTVHQPDEDSRCKVCPGWLRRRRWPCQVWNMAHQHLIGEGMTHRERRRPLRNPFTRSGIVDLPVEPPREAVSEMTTELPVLRGAPPGVHRAPVVSRPKHALPD
;
A
#
# COMPACT_ATOMS: atom_id res chain seq x y z
N MET A 1 13.64 -27.12 -0.49
CA MET A 1 14.56 -26.00 -0.20
C MET A 1 14.99 -26.16 1.23
N ASP A 2 16.22 -25.78 1.53
CA ASP A 2 16.75 -25.82 2.88
C ASP A 2 16.01 -24.79 3.74
N GLU A 3 15.19 -25.26 4.69
CA GLU A 3 14.40 -24.39 5.58
C GLU A 3 15.33 -23.49 6.41
N THR A 4 16.53 -23.97 6.74
CA THR A 4 17.51 -23.20 7.51
C THR A 4 18.01 -21.97 6.75
N LEU A 5 18.26 -22.11 5.44
CA LEU A 5 18.63 -20.99 4.57
C LEU A 5 17.48 -19.99 4.46
N ARG A 6 16.25 -20.48 4.33
CA ARG A 6 15.05 -19.62 4.27
C ARG A 6 14.91 -18.82 5.57
N ASP A 7 15.00 -19.47 6.72
CA ASP A 7 14.88 -18.83 8.03
C ASP A 7 15.98 -17.80 8.25
N ALA A 8 17.22 -18.12 7.89
CA ALA A 8 18.34 -17.19 8.00
C ALA A 8 18.13 -15.91 7.17
N VAL A 9 17.60 -16.05 5.94
CA VAL A 9 17.27 -14.91 5.08
C VAL A 9 16.14 -14.08 5.69
N LEU A 10 15.06 -14.71 6.13
CA LEU A 10 13.92 -14.00 6.74
C LEU A 10 14.32 -13.29 8.04
N HIS A 11 15.13 -13.93 8.87
CA HIS A 11 15.67 -13.32 10.09
C HIS A 11 16.54 -12.10 9.77
N ARG A 12 17.42 -12.18 8.75
CA ARG A 12 18.22 -11.02 8.33
C ARG A 12 17.35 -9.85 7.88
N LEU A 13 16.27 -10.11 7.14
CA LEU A 13 15.34 -9.05 6.72
C LEU A 13 14.64 -8.42 7.93
N ALA A 14 14.21 -9.22 8.91
CA ALA A 14 13.59 -8.71 10.13
C ALA A 14 14.53 -7.79 10.93
N LEU A 15 15.82 -8.13 11.02
CA LEU A 15 16.82 -7.27 11.69
C LEU A 15 17.03 -5.93 10.97
N LEU A 16 16.96 -5.92 9.64
CA LEU A 16 17.05 -4.67 8.87
C LEU A 16 15.83 -3.78 9.08
N ASP A 17 14.64 -4.39 9.16
CA ASP A 17 13.40 -3.67 9.47
C ASP A 17 13.43 -3.10 10.89
N GLU A 18 13.94 -3.85 11.87
CA GLU A 18 14.11 -3.39 13.24
C GLU A 18 15.10 -2.21 13.32
N ALA A 19 16.25 -2.33 12.66
CA ALA A 19 17.22 -1.25 12.61
C ALA A 19 16.61 0.02 11.99
N ALA A 20 15.89 -0.10 10.88
CA ALA A 20 15.26 1.04 10.21
C ALA A 20 14.21 1.76 11.10
N GLU A 21 13.65 1.07 12.08
CA GLU A 21 12.60 1.60 12.95
C GLU A 21 13.11 2.20 14.26
N GLN A 22 14.10 1.55 14.86
CA GLN A 22 14.57 1.88 16.20
C GLN A 22 15.95 2.54 16.19
N GLY A 23 16.65 2.53 15.05
CA GLY A 23 18.01 3.01 14.94
C GLY A 23 18.14 4.53 15.02
N GLU A 24 19.17 4.98 15.72
CA GLU A 24 19.55 6.39 15.75
C GLU A 24 20.05 6.85 14.37
N ALA A 25 19.66 8.06 13.96
CA ALA A 25 19.90 8.56 12.61
C ALA A 25 21.39 8.52 12.19
N GLU A 26 22.30 8.85 13.11
CA GLU A 26 23.74 8.89 12.86
C GLU A 26 24.33 7.48 12.58
N ALA A 27 23.82 6.47 13.26
CA ALA A 27 24.21 5.08 13.03
C ALA A 27 23.55 4.48 11.77
N LEU A 28 22.36 4.97 11.40
CA LEU A 28 21.60 4.46 10.28
C LEU A 28 22.13 4.86 8.91
N VAL A 29 22.66 6.07 8.75
CA VAL A 29 23.14 6.55 7.43
C VAL A 29 24.20 5.62 6.79
N PRO A 30 25.29 5.24 7.47
CA PRO A 30 26.28 4.34 6.87
C PRO A 30 25.72 2.94 6.63
N LEU A 31 24.87 2.43 7.54
CA LEU A 31 24.20 1.14 7.38
C LEU A 31 23.28 1.15 6.15
N ALA A 32 22.39 2.14 6.05
CA ALA A 32 21.46 2.30 4.94
C ALA A 32 22.18 2.40 3.60
N ARG A 33 23.29 3.15 3.52
CA ARG A 33 24.11 3.22 2.30
C ARG A 33 24.60 1.84 1.88
N ALA A 34 25.19 1.09 2.82
CA ALA A 34 25.69 -0.25 2.54
C ALA A 34 24.57 -1.20 2.10
N GLU A 35 23.42 -1.18 2.77
CA GLU A 35 22.30 -2.06 2.46
C GLU A 35 21.60 -1.69 1.15
N ILE A 36 21.47 -0.40 0.81
CA ILE A 36 20.92 0.04 -0.48
C ILE A 36 21.78 -0.51 -1.63
N HIS A 37 23.11 -0.43 -1.51
CA HIS A 37 24.01 -1.00 -2.52
C HIS A 37 23.84 -2.52 -2.62
N ARG A 38 23.84 -3.24 -1.49
CA ARG A 38 23.65 -4.69 -1.48
C ARG A 38 22.32 -5.13 -2.09
N LEU A 39 21.23 -4.45 -1.76
CA LEU A 39 19.90 -4.75 -2.31
C LEU A 39 19.84 -4.45 -3.81
N ALA A 40 20.39 -3.31 -4.25
CA ALA A 40 20.46 -2.98 -5.67
C ALA A 40 21.23 -4.03 -6.48
N ASP A 41 22.35 -4.52 -5.95
CA ASP A 41 23.14 -5.59 -6.58
C ASP A 41 22.37 -6.91 -6.63
N GLY A 42 21.68 -7.27 -5.53
CA GLY A 42 20.80 -8.44 -5.49
C GLY A 42 19.70 -8.39 -6.54
N TRP A 43 19.05 -7.23 -6.70
CA TRP A 43 18.05 -7.02 -7.75
C TRP A 43 18.64 -7.14 -9.15
N ARG A 44 19.81 -6.54 -9.43
CA ARG A 44 20.47 -6.66 -10.73
C ARG A 44 20.76 -8.12 -11.08
N LEU A 45 21.30 -8.89 -10.12
CA LEU A 45 21.58 -10.31 -10.31
C LEU A 45 20.30 -11.10 -10.62
N LEU A 46 19.24 -10.90 -9.81
CA LEU A 46 17.96 -11.57 -9.99
C LEU A 46 17.31 -11.22 -11.33
N LEU A 47 17.31 -9.96 -11.72
CA LEU A 47 16.71 -9.53 -12.99
C LEU A 47 17.50 -10.01 -14.21
N THR A 48 18.82 -10.15 -14.08
CA THR A 48 19.69 -10.69 -15.13
C THR A 48 19.34 -12.13 -15.46
N VAL A 49 19.03 -12.97 -14.46
CA VAL A 49 18.63 -14.36 -14.73
C VAL A 49 17.20 -14.47 -15.25
N HIS A 50 16.35 -13.47 -14.98
CA HIS A 50 14.95 -13.40 -15.44
C HIS A 50 14.74 -12.69 -16.78
N GLN A 51 15.77 -12.60 -17.62
CA GLN A 51 15.68 -11.96 -18.95
C GLN A 51 14.78 -12.75 -19.93
N PRO A 52 14.17 -12.06 -20.91
CA PRO A 52 13.46 -12.74 -21.99
C PRO A 52 14.43 -13.55 -22.88
N ASP A 53 13.95 -14.64 -23.45
CA ASP A 53 14.56 -15.35 -24.58
C ASP A 53 14.04 -14.81 -25.91
N GLU A 54 14.48 -15.42 -27.01
CA GLU A 54 14.12 -15.04 -28.39
C GLU A 54 12.59 -15.05 -28.62
N ASP A 55 11.85 -15.87 -27.88
CA ASP A 55 10.39 -15.99 -27.93
C ASP A 55 9.68 -15.01 -26.97
N SER A 56 10.38 -14.04 -26.39
CA SER A 56 9.87 -13.12 -25.37
C SER A 56 9.33 -13.84 -24.11
N ARG A 57 10.00 -14.92 -23.69
CA ARG A 57 9.66 -15.68 -22.47
C ARG A 57 10.79 -15.66 -21.46
N CYS A 58 10.45 -15.71 -20.18
CA CYS A 58 11.46 -15.77 -19.12
C CYS A 58 12.18 -17.12 -19.12
N LYS A 59 13.53 -17.09 -19.14
CA LYS A 59 14.38 -18.29 -19.21
C LYS A 59 14.28 -19.21 -17.99
N VAL A 60 14.03 -18.63 -16.81
CA VAL A 60 14.10 -19.33 -15.51
C VAL A 60 12.74 -19.71 -14.96
N CYS A 61 11.69 -18.93 -15.24
CA CYS A 61 10.38 -19.18 -14.64
C CYS A 61 9.78 -20.52 -15.11
N PRO A 62 9.42 -21.42 -14.19
CA PRO A 62 8.69 -22.64 -14.54
C PRO A 62 7.30 -22.26 -15.07
N GLY A 63 6.86 -22.96 -16.10
CA GLY A 63 5.49 -22.92 -16.59
C GLY A 63 5.02 -24.32 -16.97
N TRP A 64 3.75 -24.60 -16.69
CA TRP A 64 3.16 -25.94 -16.75
C TRP A 64 3.24 -26.61 -18.13
N LEU A 65 3.42 -25.83 -19.20
CA LEU A 65 3.61 -26.34 -20.57
C LEU A 65 4.64 -25.55 -21.40
N ARG A 66 4.90 -24.28 -21.06
CA ARG A 66 5.93 -23.42 -21.66
C ARG A 66 6.41 -22.39 -20.63
N ARG A 67 7.65 -21.91 -20.79
CA ARG A 67 8.19 -20.76 -20.04
C ARG A 67 7.21 -19.59 -19.99
N ARG A 68 7.13 -18.90 -18.85
CA ARG A 68 6.20 -17.76 -18.66
C ARG A 68 6.54 -16.62 -19.62
N ARG A 69 5.50 -15.95 -20.14
CA ARG A 69 5.68 -14.72 -20.95
C ARG A 69 6.40 -13.66 -20.12
N TRP A 70 7.27 -12.90 -20.77
CA TRP A 70 7.91 -11.73 -20.17
C TRP A 70 6.97 -10.50 -20.30
N PRO A 71 6.93 -9.58 -19.31
CA PRO A 71 7.61 -9.62 -18.02
C PRO A 71 7.00 -10.68 -17.08
N CYS A 72 7.87 -11.48 -16.46
CA CYS A 72 7.43 -12.46 -15.48
C CYS A 72 7.17 -11.82 -14.11
N GLN A 73 6.65 -12.59 -13.16
CA GLN A 73 6.28 -12.09 -11.83
C GLN A 73 7.43 -11.36 -11.11
N VAL A 74 8.66 -11.83 -11.27
CA VAL A 74 9.85 -11.21 -10.66
C VAL A 74 10.09 -9.79 -11.21
N TRP A 75 9.96 -9.60 -12.52
CA TRP A 75 10.06 -8.28 -13.15
C TRP A 75 8.91 -7.37 -12.73
N ASN A 76 7.69 -7.89 -12.64
CA ASN A 76 6.55 -7.11 -12.16
C ASN A 76 6.74 -6.66 -10.70
N MET A 77 7.28 -7.53 -9.84
CA MET A 77 7.62 -7.18 -8.45
C MET A 77 8.71 -6.12 -8.40
N ALA A 78 9.77 -6.26 -9.18
CA ALA A 78 10.83 -5.25 -9.24
C ALA A 78 10.29 -3.89 -9.70
N HIS A 79 9.45 -3.88 -10.74
CA HIS A 79 8.79 -2.66 -11.19
C HIS A 79 7.96 -2.02 -10.07
N GLN A 80 7.15 -2.81 -9.37
CA GLN A 80 6.33 -2.31 -8.25
C GLN A 80 7.19 -1.76 -7.11
N HIS A 81 8.24 -2.45 -6.69
CA HIS A 81 8.99 -2.07 -5.50
C HIS A 81 10.10 -1.04 -5.75
N LEU A 82 10.62 -0.94 -6.98
CA LEU A 82 11.71 -0.01 -7.32
C LEU A 82 11.20 1.27 -8.01
N ILE A 83 10.09 1.21 -8.76
CA ILE A 83 9.61 2.33 -9.60
C ILE A 83 8.20 2.76 -9.21
N GLY A 84 7.31 1.79 -8.97
CA GLY A 84 5.91 2.01 -8.60
C GLY A 84 5.76 2.58 -7.19
N GLU A 85 6.02 3.87 -7.06
CA GLU A 85 5.55 4.76 -6.00
C GLU A 85 5.58 4.19 -4.58
N GLY A 86 6.67 4.48 -3.87
CA GLY A 86 6.62 5.19 -2.58
C GLY A 86 5.50 4.90 -1.59
N MET A 87 5.04 3.66 -1.44
CA MET A 87 4.21 3.25 -0.31
C MET A 87 4.94 3.71 0.97
N THR A 88 4.25 4.46 1.83
CA THR A 88 4.82 4.90 3.10
C THR A 88 5.37 3.67 3.82
N HIS A 89 6.41 3.81 4.66
CA HIS A 89 7.01 2.65 5.35
C HIS A 89 5.94 1.73 5.98
N ARG A 90 4.87 2.35 6.49
CA ARG A 90 3.70 1.70 7.10
C ARG A 90 2.86 0.84 6.15
N GLU A 91 2.72 1.22 4.88
CA GLU A 91 1.93 0.48 3.89
C GLU A 91 2.72 -0.70 3.31
N ARG A 92 4.05 -0.59 3.21
CA ARG A 92 4.94 -1.70 2.82
C ARG A 92 4.94 -2.87 3.80
N ARG A 93 4.53 -2.64 5.06
CA ARG A 93 4.47 -3.67 6.12
C ARG A 93 3.18 -4.47 6.15
N ARG A 94 2.23 -4.19 5.25
CA ARG A 94 1.16 -5.17 5.04
C ARG A 94 1.82 -6.46 4.58
N PRO A 95 1.46 -7.63 5.16
CA PRO A 95 2.05 -8.90 4.74
C PRO A 95 2.02 -8.98 3.22
N LEU A 96 3.19 -9.10 2.59
CA LEU A 96 3.27 -9.22 1.15
C LEU A 96 2.44 -10.45 0.78
N ARG A 97 1.29 -10.21 0.14
CA ARG A 97 0.39 -11.28 -0.24
C ARG A 97 1.16 -12.18 -1.20
N ASN A 98 1.46 -13.40 -0.77
CA ASN A 98 2.30 -14.32 -1.51
C ASN A 98 1.73 -14.52 -2.93
N PRO A 99 2.37 -13.98 -3.99
CA PRO A 99 1.83 -14.09 -5.34
C PRO A 99 2.00 -15.50 -5.91
N PHE A 100 2.82 -16.34 -5.27
CA PHE A 100 3.00 -17.75 -5.63
C PHE A 100 1.82 -18.63 -5.18
N THR A 101 0.90 -18.14 -4.35
CA THR A 101 -0.30 -18.85 -3.90
C THR A 101 -1.59 -18.30 -4.52
N ARG A 102 -1.57 -17.90 -5.81
CA ARG A 102 -2.78 -17.45 -6.51
C ARG A 102 -3.75 -18.62 -6.75
N SER A 103 -4.48 -19.02 -5.71
CA SER A 103 -5.77 -19.70 -5.83
C SER A 103 -6.87 -18.67 -5.57
N GLY A 104 -7.84 -18.64 -6.49
CA GLY A 104 -8.78 -17.56 -6.71
C GLY A 104 -9.53 -17.10 -5.45
N ILE A 105 -9.51 -15.79 -5.23
CA ILE A 105 -10.70 -15.10 -4.75
C ILE A 105 -11.33 -14.52 -5.99
N VAL A 106 -12.43 -15.15 -6.39
CA VAL A 106 -13.43 -14.57 -7.28
C VAL A 106 -14.11 -13.50 -6.43
N ASP A 107 -14.03 -12.23 -6.84
CA ASP A 107 -14.85 -11.19 -6.26
C ASP A 107 -16.32 -11.56 -6.56
N LEU A 108 -17.02 -12.11 -5.55
CA LEU A 108 -18.48 -12.19 -5.62
C LEU A 108 -19.01 -10.75 -5.54
N PRO A 109 -19.82 -10.30 -6.51
CA PRO A 109 -20.49 -9.02 -6.40
C PRO A 109 -21.46 -9.07 -5.22
N VAL A 110 -21.28 -8.17 -4.25
CA VAL A 110 -22.29 -7.89 -3.23
C VAL A 110 -23.41 -7.12 -3.93
N GLU A 111 -24.53 -7.79 -4.18
CA GLU A 111 -25.77 -7.18 -4.66
C GLU A 111 -26.30 -6.17 -3.61
N PRO A 112 -26.63 -4.92 -4.00
CA PRO A 112 -27.34 -4.00 -3.12
C PRO A 112 -28.85 -4.34 -3.06
N PRO A 113 -29.53 -4.23 -1.91
CA PRO A 113 -30.97 -4.44 -1.84
C PRO A 113 -31.73 -3.40 -2.67
N ARG A 114 -32.53 -3.87 -3.62
CA ARG A 114 -33.46 -3.07 -4.41
C ARG A 114 -34.80 -2.88 -3.67
N GLU A 115 -35.15 -1.61 -3.50
CA GLU A 115 -36.48 -1.00 -3.67
C GLU A 115 -37.68 -1.45 -2.83
N ALA A 116 -38.27 -0.49 -2.10
CA ALA A 116 -39.72 -0.35 -2.01
C ALA A 116 -40.09 1.04 -2.56
N VAL A 117 -40.93 1.05 -3.59
CA VAL A 117 -41.35 2.20 -4.39
C VAL A 117 -42.79 2.57 -4.03
N SER A 118 -43.11 3.85 -4.22
CA SER A 118 -44.46 4.43 -4.44
C SER A 118 -45.23 4.79 -3.15
N GLU A 119 -45.84 5.97 -2.99
CA GLU A 119 -46.75 6.66 -3.92
C GLU A 119 -46.72 8.21 -3.82
N MET A 120 -47.40 8.83 -4.78
CA MET A 120 -47.30 10.20 -5.28
C MET A 120 -48.64 10.96 -5.05
N THR A 121 -48.57 12.25 -4.67
CA THR A 121 -49.60 13.34 -4.82
C THR A 121 -50.84 13.23 -3.88
N THR A 122 -51.36 14.23 -3.14
CA THR A 122 -51.77 15.61 -3.49
C THR A 122 -52.18 16.40 -2.21
N GLU A 123 -52.16 17.75 -2.29
CA GLU A 123 -52.88 18.79 -1.50
C GLU A 123 -52.30 19.39 -0.17
N LEU A 124 -52.26 20.73 -0.12
CA LEU A 124 -52.13 21.66 1.03
C LEU A 124 -53.55 22.18 1.42
N PRO A 125 -53.83 22.98 2.50
CA PRO A 125 -53.01 23.56 3.59
C PRO A 125 -53.66 23.46 5.02
N VAL A 126 -53.02 24.01 6.07
CA VAL A 126 -53.59 25.06 6.99
C VAL A 126 -52.53 25.45 8.06
N LEU A 127 -52.25 26.75 8.13
CA LEU A 127 -51.42 27.44 9.13
C LEU A 127 -52.17 27.63 10.45
N ARG A 128 -51.53 27.36 11.60
CA ARG A 128 -51.77 28.08 12.87
C ARG A 128 -50.56 28.00 13.82
N GLY A 129 -49.86 29.15 13.97
CA GLY A 129 -49.48 29.69 15.28
C GLY A 129 -48.05 29.51 15.83
N ALA A 130 -47.28 30.63 15.77
CA ALA A 130 -46.29 31.12 16.76
C ALA A 130 -44.79 30.65 16.71
N PRO A 131 -43.82 31.51 17.11
CA PRO A 131 -42.59 31.82 16.35
C PRO A 131 -41.28 31.14 16.86
N PRO A 132 -40.14 31.29 16.13
CA PRO A 132 -38.96 30.44 16.33
C PRO A 132 -37.97 31.00 17.36
N GLY A 133 -37.43 30.10 18.20
CA GLY A 133 -36.27 30.35 19.04
C GLY A 133 -34.98 30.31 18.22
N VAL A 134 -34.38 31.47 18.01
CA VAL A 134 -33.07 31.62 17.34
C VAL A 134 -31.98 31.59 18.41
N HIS A 135 -31.18 30.53 18.47
CA HIS A 135 -29.93 30.56 19.23
C HIS A 135 -28.78 31.00 18.33
N ARG A 136 -28.43 32.28 18.47
CA ARG A 136 -27.23 32.90 17.89
C ARG A 136 -25.97 32.41 18.63
N ALA A 137 -24.93 32.06 17.88
CA ALA A 137 -23.60 31.82 18.42
C ALA A 137 -22.93 33.15 18.82
N PRO A 138 -22.17 33.22 19.93
CA PRO A 138 -21.36 34.39 20.23
C PRO A 138 -19.96 34.25 19.61
N VAL A 139 -19.63 35.19 18.71
CA VAL A 139 -18.25 35.55 18.36
C VAL A 139 -17.79 36.56 19.40
N VAL A 140 -16.69 36.30 20.10
CA VAL A 140 -16.01 37.33 20.91
C VAL A 140 -14.58 37.49 20.44
N SER A 141 -14.26 38.77 20.25
CA SER A 141 -13.12 39.35 19.57
C SER A 141 -11.82 39.32 20.38
N ARG A 142 -10.71 39.27 19.65
CA ARG A 142 -9.34 39.43 20.10
C ARG A 142 -9.06 40.88 20.58
N PRO A 143 -8.43 41.12 21.73
CA PRO A 143 -7.81 42.42 22.03
C PRO A 143 -6.33 42.46 21.67
N LYS A 144 -5.88 43.64 21.22
CA LYS A 144 -4.49 44.02 20.91
C LYS A 144 -3.80 44.66 22.15
N HIS A 145 -2.53 44.32 22.33
CA HIS A 145 -1.38 45.03 22.96
C HIS A 145 -1.52 45.83 24.27
N ALA A 146 -0.58 45.57 25.19
CA ALA A 146 0.29 46.56 25.84
C ALA A 146 1.56 45.89 26.43
N LEU A 147 2.72 46.52 26.25
CA LEU A 147 4.00 46.24 26.93
C LEU A 147 4.03 47.01 28.28
N PRO A 148 4.75 46.53 29.30
CA PRO A 148 5.76 47.37 30.00
C PRO A 148 6.94 46.53 30.55
N ASP A 149 8.08 47.04 31.00
CA ASP A 149 8.77 48.36 31.04
C ASP A 149 10.28 48.06 30.94
#